data_AF-A0A661DBA3-F1
#
_entry.id   AF-A0A661DBA3-F1
#
_cell.length_a   1.000
_cell.length_b   1.000
_cell.length_c   1.000
_cell.angle_alpha   90.00
_cell.angle_beta   90.00
_cell.angle_gamma   90.00
#
_symmetry.space_group_name_H-M   'P 1'
#
loop_
_entity.id
_entity.type
_entity.pdbx_description
1 polymer ?
#
loop_
_entity_poly.entity_id
_entity_poly.type
_entity_poly.pdbx_seq_one_letter_code
_entity_poly.pdbx_strand_id
1 'polypeptide(L)'
;RWLVDGGLVNPVPVSVCKALGADIVIAVNLNGDIVGKHIDKKVQTSKSVKGFTHKMTDLVKEYTGSLLPITDDDIQPPGLFDAIAGSINIIQDRITRSRLAGNPADIVLTPKLSHIGLIEFHRASEAINEGEKCVQMMLPVIKDELDIF
;
A
#
# COMPACT_ATOMS: atom_id res chain seq x y z
N ARG A 1 23.60 -23.55 -0.73
CA ARG A 1 22.53 -22.93 -1.56
C ARG A 1 22.38 -21.50 -1.11
N TRP A 2 22.28 -20.53 -2.01
CA TRP A 2 21.95 -19.15 -1.65
C TRP A 2 20.44 -19.04 -1.38
N LEU A 3 20.07 -18.32 -0.32
CA LEU A 3 18.68 -18.14 0.12
C LEU A 3 18.34 -16.65 0.15
N VAL A 4 17.08 -16.34 -0.10
CA VAL A 4 16.51 -14.99 -0.07
C VAL A 4 15.20 -15.08 0.73
N ASP A 5 14.64 -13.95 1.12
CA ASP A 5 13.37 -13.88 1.84
C ASP A 5 12.23 -14.61 1.10
N GLY A 6 11.40 -15.30 1.89
CA GLY A 6 10.27 -16.09 1.43
C GLY A 6 9.11 -15.23 0.92
N GLY A 7 9.07 -13.94 1.25
CA GLY A 7 8.06 -12.99 0.78
C GLY A 7 7.97 -12.92 -0.75
N LEU A 8 9.09 -13.13 -1.45
CA LEU A 8 9.13 -13.14 -2.92
C LEU A 8 8.44 -14.36 -3.56
N VAL A 9 8.12 -15.39 -2.78
CA VAL A 9 7.60 -16.67 -3.28
C VAL A 9 6.27 -17.04 -2.66
N ASN A 10 6.16 -16.91 -1.33
CA ASN A 10 4.98 -17.26 -0.55
C ASN A 10 4.76 -16.25 0.59
N PRO A 11 4.36 -15.00 0.27
CA PRO A 11 4.21 -13.92 1.24
C PRO A 11 3.17 -14.21 2.33
N VAL A 12 2.11 -14.97 2.02
CA VAL A 12 1.09 -15.41 2.98
C VAL A 12 0.91 -16.94 2.86
N PRO A 13 1.60 -17.74 3.68
CA PRO A 13 1.77 -19.18 3.46
C PRO A 13 0.61 -20.06 3.97
N VAL A 14 -0.63 -19.75 3.57
CA VAL A 14 -1.86 -20.46 4.02
C VAL A 14 -1.79 -21.97 3.81
N SER A 15 -1.35 -22.40 2.62
CA SER A 15 -1.28 -23.82 2.28
C SER A 15 -0.29 -24.60 3.16
N VAL A 16 0.75 -23.93 3.65
CA VAL A 16 1.72 -24.55 4.57
C VAL A 16 1.06 -24.77 5.94
N CYS A 17 0.33 -23.78 6.46
CA CYS A 17 -0.41 -23.92 7.71
C CYS A 17 -1.42 -25.08 7.64
N LYS A 18 -2.20 -25.17 6.56
CA LYS A 18 -3.15 -26.27 6.35
C LYS A 18 -2.44 -27.63 6.25
N ALA A 19 -1.32 -27.71 5.53
CA ALA A 19 -0.53 -28.94 5.42
C ALA A 19 0.09 -29.39 6.75
N LEU A 20 0.35 -28.45 7.66
CA LEU A 20 0.81 -28.74 9.02
C LEU A 20 -0.32 -29.20 9.97
N GLY A 21 -1.56 -29.30 9.48
CA GLY A 21 -2.70 -29.80 10.24
C GLY A 21 -3.49 -28.71 10.99
N ALA A 22 -3.37 -27.45 10.59
CA ALA A 22 -4.24 -26.41 11.15
C ALA A 22 -5.70 -26.62 10.71
N ASP A 23 -6.62 -26.68 11.67
CA ASP A 23 -8.06 -26.75 11.42
C ASP A 23 -8.60 -25.43 10.88
N ILE A 24 -8.10 -24.31 11.43
CA ILE A 24 -8.46 -22.95 11.07
C ILE A 24 -7.20 -22.14 10.82
N VAL A 25 -7.17 -21.39 9.72
CA VAL A 25 -6.08 -20.50 9.34
C VAL A 25 -6.59 -19.06 9.26
N ILE A 26 -6.04 -18.22 10.14
CA ILE A 26 -6.20 -16.77 10.10
C ILE A 26 -4.98 -16.17 9.39
N ALA A 27 -5.18 -15.70 8.17
CA ALA A 27 -4.14 -15.04 7.39
C ALA A 27 -4.11 -13.54 7.65
N VAL A 28 -2.91 -12.96 7.79
CA VAL A 28 -2.71 -11.51 7.87
C VAL A 28 -1.97 -11.05 6.62
N ASN A 29 -2.62 -10.26 5.78
CA ASN A 29 -2.04 -9.67 4.58
C ASN A 29 -1.69 -8.20 4.81
N LEU A 30 -0.40 -7.89 4.95
CA LEU A 30 0.09 -6.53 5.13
C LEU A 30 0.12 -5.71 3.83
N ASN A 31 0.02 -6.38 2.68
CA ASN A 31 0.13 -5.75 1.36
C ASN A 31 -1.21 -5.20 0.83
N GLY A 32 -2.24 -5.15 1.68
CA GLY A 32 -3.53 -4.57 1.35
C GLY A 32 -3.42 -3.15 0.83
N ASP A 33 -4.14 -2.85 -0.24
CA ASP A 33 -4.34 -1.51 -0.80
C ASP A 33 -3.09 -0.83 -1.42
N ILE A 34 -1.94 -1.51 -1.54
CA ILE A 34 -0.71 -0.93 -2.13
C ILE A 34 -0.92 -0.56 -3.61
N VAL A 35 -1.65 -1.39 -4.36
CA VAL A 35 -1.90 -1.18 -5.79
C VAL A 35 -2.90 -0.04 -6.05
N GLY A 36 -3.81 0.25 -5.11
CA GLY A 36 -4.83 1.29 -5.28
C GLY A 36 -4.30 2.72 -5.13
N LYS A 37 -3.41 2.97 -4.17
CA LYS A 37 -2.99 4.34 -3.82
C LYS A 37 -1.92 4.96 -4.71
N HIS A 38 -1.11 4.16 -5.42
CA HIS A 38 -0.16 4.71 -6.40
C HIS A 38 -0.87 5.37 -7.60
N ILE A 39 -2.16 5.05 -7.83
CA ILE A 39 -3.00 5.72 -8.84
C ILE A 39 -3.74 6.93 -8.24
N ASP A 40 -4.21 6.84 -6.99
CA ASP A 40 -5.07 7.88 -6.38
C ASP A 40 -4.36 9.09 -5.77
N LYS A 41 -3.06 9.00 -5.43
CA LYS A 41 -2.32 10.17 -4.90
C LYS A 41 -2.22 11.33 -5.90
N LYS A 42 -2.65 11.13 -7.16
CA LYS A 42 -2.64 12.14 -8.23
C LYS A 42 -3.90 13.02 -8.32
N VAL A 43 -4.98 12.76 -7.57
CA VAL A 43 -6.29 13.41 -7.87
C VAL A 43 -6.80 14.38 -6.78
N GLN A 44 -6.20 14.45 -5.60
CA GLN A 44 -6.83 15.19 -4.48
C GLN A 44 -6.01 16.36 -3.92
N THR A 45 -5.70 17.37 -4.75
CA THR A 45 -5.50 18.75 -4.24
C THR A 45 -5.56 19.79 -5.38
N SER A 46 -6.76 20.25 -5.76
CA SER A 46 -6.96 21.65 -6.16
C SER A 46 -8.45 22.02 -6.23
N LYS A 47 -9.06 22.32 -5.07
CA LYS A 47 -10.15 23.29 -5.03
C LYS A 47 -9.53 24.66 -4.74
N SER A 48 -9.33 25.52 -5.75
CA SER A 48 -9.39 26.98 -5.56
C SER A 48 -9.37 27.78 -6.87
N VAL A 49 -10.52 28.39 -7.16
CA VAL A 49 -10.80 29.66 -7.85
C VAL A 49 -9.58 30.45 -8.37
N LYS A 50 -9.54 30.81 -9.67
CA LYS A 50 -8.91 32.06 -10.19
C LYS A 50 -9.11 32.33 -11.69
N GLY A 51 -10.35 32.27 -12.18
CA GLY A 51 -10.74 32.66 -13.56
C GLY A 51 -10.53 34.14 -13.92
N PHE A 52 -9.85 34.93 -13.08
CA PHE A 52 -9.56 36.35 -13.29
C PHE A 52 -8.14 36.62 -13.81
N THR A 53 -7.27 35.60 -13.88
CA THR A 53 -5.82 35.76 -14.09
C THR A 53 -5.37 35.65 -15.56
N HIS A 54 -6.24 35.22 -16.48
CA HIS A 54 -5.83 34.94 -17.85
C HIS A 54 -5.52 36.18 -18.71
N LYS A 55 -6.07 37.36 -18.41
CA LYS A 55 -5.88 38.55 -19.27
C LYS A 55 -4.58 39.31 -19.03
N MET A 56 -3.95 39.18 -17.86
CA MET A 56 -2.68 39.87 -17.58
C MET A 56 -1.45 39.02 -17.91
N THR A 57 -1.63 37.70 -18.01
CA THR A 57 -0.50 36.76 -18.16
C THR A 57 -0.05 36.63 -19.61
N ASP A 58 -0.96 36.78 -20.57
CA ASP A 58 -0.65 36.68 -22.00
C ASP A 58 0.22 37.87 -22.49
N LEU A 59 0.05 39.06 -21.90
CA LEU A 59 0.83 40.26 -22.23
C LEU A 59 2.26 40.24 -21.68
N VAL A 60 2.51 39.53 -20.57
CA VAL A 60 3.85 39.47 -19.94
C VAL A 60 4.70 38.35 -20.56
N LYS A 61 4.06 37.30 -21.09
CA LYS A 61 4.73 36.18 -21.78
C LYS A 61 5.46 36.59 -23.05
N GLU A 62 4.94 37.56 -23.79
CA GLU A 62 5.54 38.03 -25.04
C GLU A 62 6.84 38.84 -24.80
N TYR A 63 6.94 39.54 -23.67
CA TYR A 63 8.08 40.39 -23.35
C TYR A 63 9.18 39.72 -22.50
N THR A 64 8.90 38.56 -21.89
CA THR A 64 9.83 37.91 -20.94
C THR A 64 10.20 36.49 -21.36
N GLY A 65 10.47 36.29 -22.66
CA GLY A 65 10.63 34.99 -23.31
C GLY A 65 11.85 34.12 -22.91
N SER A 66 12.56 34.33 -21.80
CA SER A 66 13.61 33.34 -21.42
C SER A 66 14.11 33.31 -19.96
N LEU A 67 13.54 34.04 -18.99
CA LEU A 67 14.23 34.23 -17.69
C LEU A 67 13.42 33.98 -16.41
N LEU A 68 12.36 33.19 -16.44
CA LEU A 68 11.69 32.76 -15.20
C LEU A 68 11.46 31.24 -15.19
N PRO A 69 12.09 30.49 -14.24
CA PRO A 69 11.68 29.13 -13.96
C PRO A 69 10.33 29.21 -13.26
N ILE A 70 9.28 28.82 -13.98
CA ILE A 70 8.00 28.48 -13.40
C ILE A 70 8.27 27.29 -12.47
N THR A 71 7.96 27.45 -11.19
CA THR A 71 7.95 26.38 -10.20
C THR A 71 6.94 25.33 -10.65
N ASP A 72 7.42 24.31 -11.35
CA ASP A 72 6.74 23.02 -11.42
C ASP A 72 7.00 22.33 -10.08
N ASP A 73 5.93 21.93 -9.40
CA ASP A 73 5.99 20.99 -8.29
C ASP A 73 6.73 19.74 -8.79
N ASP A 74 8.01 19.62 -8.40
CA ASP A 74 8.88 18.51 -8.76
C ASP A 74 8.27 17.20 -8.24
N ILE A 75 7.56 16.49 -9.10
CA ILE A 75 7.32 15.06 -8.95
C ILE A 75 8.68 14.41 -9.15
N GLN A 76 9.51 14.43 -8.12
CA GLN A 76 10.81 13.75 -8.18
C GLN A 76 10.53 12.26 -8.42
N PRO A 77 11.11 11.67 -9.49
CA PRO A 77 10.97 10.24 -9.72
C PRO A 77 11.49 9.49 -8.49
N PRO A 78 10.88 8.35 -8.13
CA PRO A 78 11.30 7.60 -6.96
C PRO A 78 12.79 7.26 -7.08
N GLY A 79 13.51 7.32 -5.96
CA GLY A 79 14.90 6.88 -5.93
C GLY A 79 15.01 5.41 -6.35
N LEU A 80 16.19 4.97 -6.80
CA LEU A 80 16.42 3.58 -7.20
C LEU A 80 15.98 2.59 -6.11
N PHE A 81 16.25 2.92 -4.84
CA PHE A 81 15.85 2.10 -3.70
C PHE A 81 14.32 2.03 -3.56
N ASP A 82 13.63 3.16 -3.63
CA ASP A 82 12.17 3.23 -3.53
C ASP A 82 11.48 2.50 -4.69
N ALA A 83 12.04 2.60 -5.90
CA ALA A 83 11.56 1.88 -7.06
C ALA A 83 11.69 0.36 -6.87
N ILE A 84 12.82 -0.12 -6.35
CA ILE A 84 13.03 -1.54 -6.06
C ILE A 84 12.09 -2.01 -4.96
N ALA A 85 12.00 -1.29 -3.83
CA ALA A 85 11.11 -1.63 -2.73
C ALA A 85 9.63 -1.65 -3.17
N GLY A 86 9.21 -0.67 -3.96
CA GLY A 86 7.88 -0.63 -4.56
C GLY A 86 7.62 -1.81 -5.48
N SER A 87 8.60 -2.21 -6.31
CA SER A 87 8.47 -3.37 -7.19
C SER A 87 8.28 -4.68 -6.41
N ILE A 88 8.99 -4.85 -5.29
CA ILE A 88 8.85 -6.00 -4.40
C ILE A 88 7.42 -6.06 -3.86
N ASN A 89 6.91 -4.94 -3.33
CA ASN A 89 5.56 -4.88 -2.78
C ASN A 89 4.48 -5.24 -3.84
N ILE A 90 4.61 -4.75 -5.07
CA ILE A 90 3.69 -5.07 -6.18
C ILE A 90 3.73 -6.57 -6.51
N ILE A 91 4.93 -7.15 -6.62
CA ILE A 91 5.10 -8.57 -6.92
C ILE A 91 4.51 -9.41 -5.78
N GLN A 92 4.81 -9.06 -4.52
CA GLN A 92 4.28 -9.74 -3.36
C GLN A 92 2.75 -9.71 -3.33
N ASP A 93 2.12 -8.55 -3.55
CA ASP A 93 0.65 -8.44 -3.58
C ASP A 93 0.04 -9.36 -4.66
N ARG A 94 0.59 -9.34 -5.88
CA ARG A 94 0.12 -10.21 -6.97
C ARG A 94 0.26 -11.69 -6.60
N ILE A 95 1.38 -12.09 -6.00
CA ILE A 95 1.61 -13.47 -5.57
C ILE A 95 0.64 -13.85 -4.45
N THR A 96 0.47 -12.99 -3.43
CA THR A 96 -0.49 -13.19 -2.33
C THR A 96 -1.88 -13.42 -2.88
N ARG A 97 -2.37 -12.52 -3.74
CA ARG A 97 -3.71 -12.62 -4.33
C ARG A 97 -3.89 -13.89 -5.14
N SER A 98 -2.90 -14.25 -5.96
CA SER A 98 -2.94 -15.49 -6.75
C SER A 98 -2.96 -16.74 -5.87
N ARG A 99 -2.20 -16.76 -4.76
CA ARG A 99 -2.15 -17.90 -3.85
C ARG A 99 -3.41 -18.01 -3.01
N LEU A 100 -3.91 -16.91 -2.46
CA LEU A 100 -5.17 -16.89 -1.71
C LEU A 100 -6.37 -17.28 -2.56
N ALA A 101 -6.36 -16.97 -3.86
CA ALA A 101 -7.40 -17.44 -4.78
C ALA A 101 -7.39 -18.97 -4.97
N GLY A 102 -6.22 -19.61 -4.93
CA GLY A 102 -6.12 -21.08 -5.04
C GLY A 102 -6.17 -21.81 -3.70
N ASN A 103 -5.72 -21.16 -2.61
CA ASN A 103 -5.65 -21.68 -1.25
C ASN A 103 -6.19 -20.61 -0.29
N PRO A 104 -7.51 -20.46 -0.19
CA PRO A 104 -8.11 -19.46 0.69
C PRO A 104 -7.85 -19.81 2.16
N ALA A 105 -7.56 -18.77 2.95
CA ALA A 105 -7.61 -18.84 4.40
C ALA A 105 -9.07 -18.73 4.86
N ASP A 106 -9.33 -19.18 6.08
CA ASP A 106 -10.68 -19.18 6.65
C ASP A 106 -11.04 -17.76 7.10
N ILE A 107 -10.05 -17.02 7.64
CA ILE A 107 -10.15 -15.58 7.89
C ILE A 107 -8.97 -14.86 7.25
N VAL A 108 -9.21 -13.72 6.62
CA VAL A 108 -8.17 -12.82 6.10
C VAL A 108 -8.28 -11.45 6.74
N LEU A 109 -7.24 -11.05 7.47
CA LEU A 109 -7.07 -9.72 8.05
C LEU A 109 -6.16 -8.88 7.14
N THR A 110 -6.58 -7.65 6.86
CA THR A 110 -5.85 -6.74 5.97
C THR A 110 -5.77 -5.35 6.60
N PRO A 111 -4.78 -5.08 7.47
CA PRO A 111 -4.60 -3.76 8.08
C PRO A 111 -4.15 -2.73 7.03
N LYS A 112 -4.56 -1.47 7.20
CA LYS A 112 -4.29 -0.40 6.24
C LYS A 112 -2.90 0.22 6.46
N LEU A 113 -1.87 -0.43 5.92
CA LEU A 113 -0.46 -0.03 6.11
C LEU A 113 0.19 0.56 4.85
N SER A 114 -0.55 0.67 3.74
CA SER A 114 -0.11 1.19 2.42
C SER A 114 0.71 2.49 2.43
N HIS A 115 0.58 3.31 3.47
CA HIS A 115 1.23 4.62 3.61
C HIS A 115 2.49 4.59 4.49
N ILE A 116 2.89 3.43 5.03
CA ILE A 116 4.10 3.23 5.84
C ILE A 116 5.13 2.50 4.98
N GLY A 117 6.31 3.09 4.82
CA GLY A 117 7.42 2.51 4.06
C GLY A 117 8.10 1.34 4.77
N LEU A 118 8.78 0.48 4.01
CA LEU A 118 9.45 -0.74 4.51
C LEU A 118 10.49 -0.45 5.62
N ILE A 119 11.14 0.71 5.56
CA ILE A 119 12.22 1.12 6.49
C ILE A 119 11.79 2.22 7.47
N GLU A 120 10.49 2.54 7.55
CA GLU A 120 9.96 3.61 8.41
C GLU A 120 9.71 3.14 9.85
N PHE A 121 10.74 2.61 10.51
CA PHE A 121 10.64 2.04 11.87
C PHE A 121 10.13 3.03 12.94
N HIS A 122 10.31 4.33 12.71
CA HIS A 122 9.79 5.39 13.58
C HIS A 122 8.24 5.39 13.70
N ARG A 123 7.54 4.74 12.77
CA ARG A 123 6.06 4.65 12.73
C ARG A 123 5.54 3.30 13.24
N ALA A 124 6.38 2.51 13.90
CA ALA A 124 5.99 1.20 14.42
C ALA A 124 4.72 1.24 15.29
N SER A 125 4.60 2.23 16.17
CA SER A 125 3.41 2.40 17.03
C SER A 125 2.12 2.61 16.23
N GLU A 126 2.20 3.33 15.11
CA GLU A 126 1.08 3.54 14.20
C GLU A 126 0.67 2.22 13.54
N ALA A 127 1.64 1.46 13.03
CA ALA A 127 1.39 0.17 12.39
C ALA A 127 0.75 -0.86 13.35
N ILE A 128 1.23 -0.91 14.61
CA ILE A 128 0.68 -1.81 15.64
C ILE A 128 -0.78 -1.45 15.94
N ASN A 129 -1.07 -0.16 16.14
CA ASN A 129 -2.43 0.31 16.41
C ASN A 129 -3.39 0.00 15.25
N GLU A 130 -2.95 0.14 14.00
CA GLU A 130 -3.76 -0.26 12.84
C GLU A 130 -4.01 -1.77 12.78
N GLY A 131 -3.02 -2.58 13.20
CA GLY A 131 -3.19 -4.03 13.37
C GLY A 131 -4.24 -4.37 14.44
N GLU A 132 -4.15 -3.75 15.62
CA GLU A 132 -5.10 -3.95 16.71
C GLU A 132 -6.52 -3.56 16.30
N LYS A 133 -6.70 -2.40 15.65
CA LYS A 133 -7.99 -1.98 15.12
C LYS A 133 -8.55 -2.99 14.12
N CYS A 134 -7.71 -3.51 13.22
CA CYS A 134 -8.12 -4.50 12.23
C CYS A 134 -8.66 -5.77 12.91
N VAL A 135 -7.97 -6.26 13.94
CA VAL A 135 -8.44 -7.41 14.73
C VAL A 135 -9.73 -7.07 15.48
N GLN A 136 -9.81 -5.91 16.13
CA GLN A 136 -10.99 -5.48 16.88
C GLN A 136 -12.25 -5.43 16.00
N MET A 137 -12.12 -4.93 14.76
CA MET A 137 -13.23 -4.90 13.80
C MET A 137 -13.67 -6.32 13.38
N MET A 138 -12.74 -7.27 13.31
CA MET A 138 -13.02 -8.65 12.88
C MET A 138 -13.30 -9.61 14.06
N LEU A 139 -13.24 -9.13 15.30
CA LEU A 139 -13.50 -9.94 16.51
C LEU A 139 -14.79 -10.78 16.44
N PRO A 140 -15.94 -10.26 15.93
CA PRO A 140 -17.15 -11.06 15.83
C PRO A 140 -16.96 -12.29 14.94
N VAL A 141 -16.35 -12.12 13.77
CA VAL A 141 -16.10 -13.22 12.81
C VAL A 141 -15.07 -14.20 13.35
N ILE A 142 -14.01 -13.69 14.00
CA ILE A 142 -12.99 -14.54 14.63
C ILE A 142 -13.61 -15.42 15.72
N LYS A 143 -14.54 -14.88 16.52
CA LYS A 143 -15.21 -15.64 17.57
C LYS A 143 -16.17 -16.70 17.02
N ASP A 144 -16.87 -16.36 15.94
CA ASP A 144 -17.79 -17.26 15.24
C ASP A 144 -17.04 -18.47 14.65
N GLU A 145 -15.96 -18.22 13.91
CA GLU A 145 -15.15 -19.28 13.30
C GLU A 145 -14.40 -20.15 14.32
N LEU A 146 -14.04 -19.60 15.48
CA LEU A 146 -13.34 -20.37 16.53
C LEU A 146 -14.28 -21.19 17.43
N ASP A 147 -15.59 -21.19 17.18
CA ASP A 147 -16.59 -21.86 18.04
C ASP A 147 -16.43 -21.49 19.54
N ILE A 148 -16.07 -20.24 19.84
CA ILE A 148 -15.86 -19.78 21.23
C ILE A 148 -17.21 -19.50 21.95
N PHE A 149 -18.36 -19.87 21.37
CA PHE A 149 -19.68 -19.82 22.01
C PHE A 149 -20.56 -21.02 21.66
#